data_AF-A0A1I1WJL3-F1
#
_entry.id   AF-A0A1I1WJL3-F1
#
_cell.length_a   1.000
_cell.length_b   1.000
_cell.length_c   1.000
_cell.angle_alpha   90.00
_cell.angle_beta   90.00
_cell.angle_gamma   90.00
#
_symmetry.space_group_name_H-M   'P 1'
#
loop_
_entity.id
_entity.type
_entity.pdbx_description
1 polymer ?
#
loop_
_entity_poly.entity_id
_entity_poly.type
_entity_poly.pdbx_seq_one_letter_code
_entity_poly.pdbx_strand_id
1 'polypeptide(L)'
;MKHFKLAGSRVVKTGVAIFITAWICELLDWPPVFAVITAIVTIEPTVSDSIKKGIIRFPASAIGSAYAVLFITLFGHSPLTYALAAVFTIATCVRLKLHAGLLVATLTSVAMVEVIHTNVLMSFFIRLGTTTIGLSVSTVINLFMLPPEYTKEIADRLETIAYRSGIAVERVFHDILDEQHQIVVVEQELTDQLDKMIRQTEQLIRFQKEESKYHPLVGSDLTQFEQSQKHLIQLRFINYHIENLVYSSFDITDWPAEKRSDIANAVTAMAQSLKHPNAFELQEHRKQFNRLTEIFWDDTEAITTAKKRYPDELPPELKILYELLSIYNLVENYYKKPQ
;
A
#
# COMPACT_ATOMS: atom_id res chain seq x y z
N MET A 1 -11.02 -26.48 5.61
CA MET A 1 -9.54 -26.33 5.69
C MET A 1 -9.20 -24.85 5.75
N LYS A 2 -8.60 -24.40 6.85
CA LYS A 2 -8.32 -22.98 7.14
C LYS A 2 -7.31 -22.39 6.13
N HIS A 3 -7.55 -21.15 5.72
CA HIS A 3 -6.84 -20.43 4.67
C HIS A 3 -5.40 -20.04 5.04
N PHE A 4 -4.41 -20.74 4.47
CA PHE A 4 -3.00 -20.31 4.37
C PHE A 4 -2.84 -19.32 3.19
N LYS A 5 -3.51 -18.17 3.21
CA LYS A 5 -3.81 -17.48 1.94
C LYS A 5 -2.68 -16.64 1.31
N LEU A 6 -1.85 -15.91 2.06
CA LEU A 6 -0.78 -15.09 1.44
C LEU A 6 0.64 -15.62 1.63
N ALA A 7 1.02 -15.97 2.86
CA ALA A 7 2.35 -16.53 3.12
C ALA A 7 2.49 -17.93 2.48
N GLY A 8 1.43 -18.75 2.51
CA GLY A 8 1.44 -20.10 1.95
C GLY A 8 1.64 -20.13 0.45
N SER A 9 0.87 -19.34 -0.31
CA SER A 9 0.98 -19.30 -1.78
C SER A 9 2.37 -18.85 -2.23
N ARG A 10 2.93 -17.79 -1.60
CA ARG A 10 4.28 -17.33 -1.93
C ARG A 10 5.35 -18.37 -1.61
N VAL A 11 5.28 -18.99 -0.44
CA VAL A 11 6.25 -20.03 -0.05
C VAL A 11 6.19 -21.21 -1.02
N VAL A 12 4.98 -21.65 -1.40
CA VAL A 12 4.80 -22.77 -2.33
C VAL A 12 5.34 -22.44 -3.72
N LYS A 13 4.96 -21.30 -4.32
CA LYS A 13 5.46 -20.92 -5.66
C LYS A 13 6.97 -20.69 -5.66
N THR A 14 7.52 -20.13 -4.59
CA THR A 14 8.97 -20.00 -4.42
C THR A 14 9.65 -21.36 -4.34
N GLY A 15 9.13 -22.29 -3.54
CA GLY A 15 9.66 -23.66 -3.45
C GLY A 15 9.68 -24.38 -4.80
N VAL A 16 8.59 -24.28 -5.57
CA VAL A 16 8.50 -24.88 -6.91
C VAL A 16 9.47 -24.21 -7.89
N ALA A 17 9.58 -22.89 -7.88
CA ALA A 17 10.54 -22.21 -8.74
C ALA A 17 11.98 -22.58 -8.39
N ILE A 18 12.33 -22.71 -7.10
CA ILE A 18 13.65 -23.19 -6.66
C ILE A 18 13.92 -24.58 -7.24
N PHE A 19 12.99 -25.52 -7.04
CA PHE A 19 13.13 -26.89 -7.51
C PHE A 19 13.32 -26.98 -9.02
N ILE A 20 12.43 -26.35 -9.80
CA ILE A 20 12.50 -26.38 -11.26
C ILE A 20 13.77 -25.71 -11.77
N THR A 21 14.16 -24.58 -11.16
CA THR A 21 15.40 -23.87 -11.54
C THR A 21 16.63 -24.72 -11.31
N ALA A 22 16.75 -25.35 -10.13
CA ALA A 22 17.85 -26.23 -9.81
C ALA A 22 17.90 -27.44 -10.75
N TRP A 23 16.74 -28.07 -11.00
CA TRP A 23 16.63 -29.22 -11.89
C TRP A 23 17.06 -28.89 -13.32
N ILE A 24 16.66 -27.73 -13.87
CA ILE A 24 17.12 -27.28 -15.19
C ILE A 24 18.63 -27.06 -15.21
N CYS A 25 19.20 -26.48 -14.15
CA CYS A 25 20.64 -26.29 -14.06
C CYS A 25 21.42 -27.62 -14.00
N GLU A 26 20.93 -28.61 -13.26
CA GLU A 26 21.53 -29.96 -13.23
C GLU A 26 21.49 -30.64 -14.61
N LEU A 27 20.40 -30.49 -15.36
CA LEU A 27 20.30 -31.01 -16.74
C LEU A 27 21.30 -30.37 -17.71
N LEU A 28 21.71 -29.13 -17.45
CA LEU A 28 22.66 -28.38 -18.27
C LEU A 28 24.11 -28.47 -17.75
N ASP A 29 24.34 -29.22 -16.66
CA ASP A 29 25.62 -29.27 -15.94
C ASP A 29 26.13 -27.87 -15.51
N TRP A 30 25.20 -27.00 -15.13
CA TRP A 30 25.49 -25.63 -14.68
C TRP A 30 25.31 -25.48 -13.16
N PRO A 31 26.12 -24.64 -12.48
CA PRO A 31 25.97 -24.42 -11.04
C PRO A 31 24.59 -23.84 -10.67
N PRO A 32 23.74 -24.55 -9.90
CA PRO A 32 22.35 -24.14 -9.68
C PRO A 32 22.21 -22.98 -8.70
N VAL A 33 23.17 -22.79 -7.78
CA VAL A 33 23.08 -21.87 -6.64
C VAL A 33 22.64 -20.47 -7.06
N PHE A 34 23.26 -19.92 -8.12
CA PHE A 34 22.95 -18.57 -8.56
C PHE A 34 21.65 -18.45 -9.33
N ALA A 35 21.31 -19.44 -10.16
CA ALA A 35 20.01 -19.48 -10.82
C ALA A 35 18.89 -19.50 -9.77
N VAL A 36 19.05 -20.32 -8.73
CA VAL A 36 18.12 -20.43 -7.61
C VAL A 36 18.00 -19.11 -6.84
N ILE A 37 19.12 -18.46 -6.49
CA ILE A 37 19.10 -17.13 -5.86
C ILE A 37 18.33 -16.13 -6.72
N THR A 38 18.60 -16.12 -8.04
CA THR A 38 17.89 -15.26 -8.99
C THR A 38 16.40 -15.56 -9.03
N ALA A 39 15.98 -16.83 -9.01
CA ALA A 39 14.58 -17.21 -8.96
C ALA A 39 13.90 -16.74 -7.66
N ILE A 40 14.56 -16.94 -6.51
CA ILE A 40 14.04 -16.53 -5.19
C ILE A 40 13.77 -15.04 -5.16
N VAL A 41 14.76 -14.22 -5.53
CA VAL A 41 14.61 -12.78 -5.43
C VAL A 41 13.58 -12.24 -6.44
N THR A 42 13.38 -12.93 -7.58
CA THR A 42 12.53 -12.50 -8.71
C THR A 42 11.08 -12.84 -8.55
N ILE A 43 10.74 -13.74 -7.63
CA ILE A 43 9.35 -13.92 -7.22
C ILE A 43 8.87 -12.73 -6.39
N GLU A 44 8.00 -11.94 -7.00
CA GLU A 44 7.39 -10.76 -6.42
C GLU A 44 5.88 -10.98 -6.15
N PRO A 45 5.21 -10.05 -5.43
CA PRO A 45 3.77 -10.13 -5.18
C PRO A 45 2.90 -10.13 -6.43
N THR A 46 3.38 -9.55 -7.55
CA THR A 46 2.68 -9.53 -8.85
C THR A 46 3.58 -10.03 -9.96
N VAL A 47 2.96 -10.52 -11.04
CA VAL A 47 3.68 -10.89 -12.28
C VAL A 47 4.33 -9.66 -12.90
N SER A 48 3.60 -8.53 -12.92
CA SER A 48 4.09 -7.21 -13.33
C SER A 48 5.42 -6.85 -12.66
N ASP A 49 5.49 -6.95 -11.33
CA ASP A 49 6.70 -6.58 -10.59
C ASP A 49 7.85 -7.56 -10.84
N SER A 50 7.54 -8.85 -10.98
CA SER A 50 8.55 -9.88 -11.29
C SER A 50 9.24 -9.60 -12.62
N ILE A 51 8.45 -9.28 -13.66
CA ILE A 51 8.97 -8.94 -14.99
C ILE A 51 9.77 -7.63 -14.95
N LYS A 52 9.20 -6.56 -14.38
CA LYS A 52 9.86 -5.25 -14.29
C LYS A 52 11.21 -5.34 -13.58
N LYS A 53 11.25 -6.01 -12.43
CA LYS A 53 12.49 -6.19 -11.66
C LYS A 53 13.45 -7.17 -12.33
N GLY A 54 12.93 -8.20 -13.00
CA GLY A 54 13.74 -9.13 -13.78
C GLY A 54 14.52 -8.44 -14.90
N ILE A 55 13.87 -7.54 -15.65
CA ILE A 55 14.49 -6.72 -16.70
C ILE A 55 15.62 -5.84 -16.14
N ILE A 56 15.49 -5.34 -14.91
CA ILE A 56 16.53 -4.53 -14.24
C ILE A 56 17.66 -5.43 -13.70
N ARG A 57 17.34 -6.62 -13.21
CA ARG A 57 18.29 -7.54 -12.58
C ARG A 57 19.22 -8.22 -13.57
N PHE A 58 18.74 -8.55 -14.76
CA PHE A 58 19.57 -9.16 -15.79
C PHE A 58 20.83 -8.32 -16.12
N PRO A 59 20.71 -7.04 -16.55
CA PRO A 59 21.89 -6.22 -16.84
C PRO A 59 22.71 -5.93 -15.59
N ALA A 60 22.09 -5.80 -14.41
CA ALA A 60 22.83 -5.61 -13.16
C ALA A 60 23.74 -6.82 -12.86
N SER A 61 23.20 -8.03 -12.98
CA SER A 61 23.96 -9.28 -12.81
C SER A 61 25.06 -9.42 -13.86
N ALA A 62 24.81 -9.01 -15.11
CA ALA A 62 25.80 -9.00 -16.18
C ALA A 62 26.97 -8.05 -15.84
N ILE A 63 26.67 -6.85 -15.34
CA ILE A 63 27.68 -5.87 -14.88
C ILE A 63 28.53 -6.45 -13.75
N GLY A 64 27.90 -7.07 -12.75
CA GLY A 64 28.62 -7.71 -11.65
C GLY A 64 29.57 -8.81 -12.13
N SER A 65 29.09 -9.62 -13.07
CA SER A 65 29.89 -10.70 -13.69
C SER A 65 31.06 -10.14 -14.50
N ALA A 66 30.82 -9.05 -15.25
CA ALA A 66 31.85 -8.40 -16.07
C ALA A 66 32.96 -7.79 -15.20
N TYR A 67 32.63 -7.15 -14.08
CA TYR A 67 33.63 -6.63 -13.15
C TYR A 67 34.39 -7.73 -12.42
N ALA A 68 33.73 -8.84 -12.05
CA ALA A 68 34.44 -10.00 -11.49
C ALA A 68 35.51 -10.51 -12.46
N VAL A 69 35.11 -10.72 -13.73
CA VAL A 69 36.00 -11.13 -14.83
C VAL A 69 37.14 -10.13 -15.05
N LEU A 70 36.85 -8.83 -15.07
CA LEU A 70 37.87 -7.80 -15.25
C LEU A 70 38.89 -7.84 -14.12
N PHE A 71 38.46 -7.73 -12.86
CA PHE A 71 39.40 -7.60 -11.75
C PHE A 71 40.14 -8.89 -11.43
N ILE A 72 39.55 -10.07 -11.66
CA ILE A 72 40.30 -11.33 -11.48
C ILE A 72 41.41 -11.48 -12.52
N THR A 73 41.19 -11.01 -13.76
CA THR A 73 42.24 -11.05 -14.79
C THR A 73 43.39 -10.08 -14.50
N LEU A 74 43.10 -8.96 -13.81
CA LEU A 74 44.10 -7.94 -13.47
C LEU A 74 44.86 -8.25 -12.17
N PHE A 75 44.19 -8.79 -11.15
CA PHE A 75 44.71 -8.89 -9.79
C PHE A 75 44.67 -10.31 -9.20
N GLY A 76 44.18 -11.30 -9.96
CA GLY A 76 44.04 -12.69 -9.50
C GLY A 76 43.06 -12.84 -8.34
N HIS A 77 43.20 -13.92 -7.56
CA HIS A 77 42.44 -14.11 -6.33
C HIS A 77 43.10 -13.32 -5.19
N SER A 78 42.61 -12.11 -4.93
CA SER A 78 43.09 -11.25 -3.84
C SER A 78 41.94 -10.52 -3.15
N PRO A 79 42.08 -10.09 -1.89
CA PRO A 79 41.10 -9.23 -1.23
C PRO A 79 40.79 -7.94 -2.01
N LEU A 80 41.79 -7.42 -2.73
CA LEU A 80 41.64 -6.24 -3.58
C LEU A 80 40.68 -6.50 -4.75
N THR A 81 40.73 -7.70 -5.35
CA THR A 81 39.83 -8.11 -6.42
C THR A 81 38.37 -8.05 -5.98
N TYR A 82 38.05 -8.59 -4.80
CA TYR A 82 36.70 -8.55 -4.23
C TYR A 82 36.21 -7.11 -4.01
N ALA A 83 37.06 -6.27 -3.42
CA ALA A 83 36.72 -4.87 -3.13
C ALA A 83 36.44 -4.08 -4.41
N LEU A 84 37.34 -4.16 -5.40
CA LEU A 84 37.19 -3.44 -6.66
C LEU A 84 35.98 -3.94 -7.46
N ALA A 85 35.80 -5.26 -7.56
CA ALA A 85 34.64 -5.83 -8.25
C ALA A 85 33.32 -5.36 -7.64
N ALA A 86 33.20 -5.37 -6.31
CA ALA A 86 32.00 -4.90 -5.62
C ALA A 86 31.77 -3.39 -5.79
N VAL A 87 32.78 -2.56 -5.52
CA VAL A 87 32.66 -1.09 -5.56
C VAL A 87 32.30 -0.61 -6.96
N PHE A 88 32.97 -1.11 -8.00
CA PHE A 88 32.65 -0.73 -9.37
C PHE A 88 31.29 -1.24 -9.82
N THR A 89 30.89 -2.44 -9.40
CA THR A 89 29.53 -2.96 -9.65
C THR A 89 28.47 -2.05 -9.03
N ILE A 90 28.65 -1.67 -7.76
CA ILE A 90 27.75 -0.77 -7.05
C ILE A 90 27.68 0.59 -7.74
N ALA A 91 28.84 1.21 -8.01
CA ALA A 91 28.92 2.53 -8.62
C ALA A 91 28.22 2.55 -9.98
N THR A 92 28.47 1.55 -10.82
CA THR A 92 27.85 1.43 -12.15
C THR A 92 26.36 1.13 -12.07
N CYS A 93 25.93 0.23 -11.19
CA CYS A 93 24.49 -0.05 -11.00
C CYS A 93 23.72 1.17 -10.50
N VAL A 94 24.29 1.95 -9.57
CA VAL A 94 23.67 3.20 -9.08
C VAL A 94 23.62 4.23 -10.20
N ARG A 95 24.70 4.41 -10.97
CA ARG A 95 24.74 5.34 -12.11
C ARG A 95 23.70 5.00 -13.19
N LEU A 96 23.46 3.71 -13.43
CA LEU A 96 22.48 3.21 -14.39
C LEU A 96 21.07 3.03 -13.79
N LYS A 97 20.86 3.43 -12.53
CA LYS A 97 19.58 3.31 -11.79
C LYS A 97 19.06 1.87 -11.68
N LEU A 98 19.94 0.88 -11.63
CA LEU A 98 19.62 -0.55 -11.54
C LEU A 98 19.40 -1.02 -10.09
N HIS A 99 18.71 -0.22 -9.27
CA HIS A 99 18.62 -0.43 -7.82
C HIS A 99 18.02 -1.80 -7.43
N ALA A 100 17.02 -2.29 -8.18
CA ALA A 100 16.38 -3.58 -7.92
C ALA A 100 17.32 -4.79 -8.12
N GLY A 101 18.42 -4.60 -8.85
CA GLY A 101 19.45 -5.62 -9.09
C GLY A 101 20.75 -5.42 -8.32
N LEU A 102 20.89 -4.32 -7.57
CA LEU A 102 22.14 -3.95 -6.89
C LEU A 102 22.65 -5.09 -5.99
N LEU A 103 21.80 -5.63 -5.10
CA LEU A 103 22.20 -6.70 -4.18
C LEU A 103 22.67 -7.95 -4.94
N VAL A 104 21.90 -8.38 -5.94
CA VAL A 104 22.22 -9.59 -6.74
C VAL A 104 23.50 -9.37 -7.56
N ALA A 105 23.67 -8.19 -8.15
CA ALA A 105 24.84 -7.81 -8.91
C ALA A 105 26.11 -7.83 -8.06
N THR A 106 26.04 -7.27 -6.85
CA THR A 106 27.18 -7.20 -5.94
C THR A 106 27.54 -8.57 -5.39
N LEU A 107 26.54 -9.39 -5.03
CA LEU A 107 26.74 -10.79 -4.66
C LEU A 107 27.38 -11.56 -5.83
N THR A 108 26.93 -11.28 -7.05
CA THR A 108 27.45 -11.91 -8.26
C THR A 108 28.90 -11.54 -8.50
N SER A 109 29.27 -10.26 -8.36
CA SER A 109 30.63 -9.80 -8.58
C SER A 109 31.61 -10.40 -7.58
N VAL A 110 31.20 -10.52 -6.30
CA VAL A 110 32.04 -11.10 -5.24
C VAL A 110 32.15 -12.60 -5.42
N ALA A 111 31.03 -13.31 -5.50
CA ALA A 111 31.06 -14.76 -5.47
C ALA A 111 31.63 -15.40 -6.75
N MET A 112 31.63 -14.70 -7.88
CA MET A 112 32.33 -15.18 -9.08
C MET A 112 33.86 -15.14 -8.96
N VAL A 113 34.43 -14.26 -8.13
CA VAL A 113 35.89 -14.21 -7.92
C VAL A 113 36.41 -15.52 -7.33
N GLU A 114 35.60 -16.25 -6.56
CA GLU A 114 36.00 -17.54 -5.99
C GLU A 114 35.90 -18.69 -7.00
N VAL A 115 34.97 -18.60 -7.97
CA VAL A 115 34.61 -19.70 -8.88
C VAL A 115 35.39 -19.68 -10.21
N ILE A 116 35.89 -18.52 -10.63
CA ILE A 116 36.61 -18.38 -11.90
C ILE A 116 38.04 -18.94 -11.73
N HIS A 117 38.34 -20.09 -12.35
CA HIS A 117 39.69 -20.67 -12.31
C HIS A 117 40.38 -20.82 -13.67
N THR A 118 39.67 -21.18 -14.74
CA THR A 118 40.29 -21.52 -16.04
C THR A 118 39.70 -20.74 -17.21
N ASN A 119 38.40 -20.88 -17.49
CA ASN A 119 37.78 -20.23 -18.65
C ASN A 119 36.86 -19.07 -18.23
N VAL A 120 37.47 -17.89 -18.14
CA VAL A 120 36.84 -16.65 -17.67
C VAL A 120 35.63 -16.25 -18.53
N LEU A 121 35.75 -16.38 -19.85
CA LEU A 121 34.69 -16.02 -20.80
C LEU A 121 33.53 -17.02 -20.75
N MET A 122 33.83 -18.32 -20.64
CA MET A 122 32.80 -19.34 -20.41
C MET A 122 32.06 -19.12 -19.09
N SER A 123 32.77 -18.79 -18.01
CA SER A 123 32.19 -18.51 -16.70
C SER A 123 31.22 -17.33 -16.75
N PHE A 124 31.53 -16.30 -17.53
CA PHE A 124 30.62 -15.18 -17.79
C PHE A 124 29.33 -15.61 -18.49
N PHE A 125 29.42 -16.41 -19.56
CA PHE A 125 28.23 -16.86 -20.30
C PHE A 125 27.38 -17.84 -19.49
N ILE A 126 27.99 -18.77 -18.75
CA ILE A 126 27.28 -19.65 -17.81
C ILE A 126 26.53 -18.80 -16.78
N ARG A 127 27.14 -17.70 -16.32
CA ARG A 127 26.48 -16.80 -15.39
C ARG A 127 25.28 -16.09 -16.00
N LEU A 128 25.39 -15.56 -17.21
CA LEU A 128 24.25 -14.97 -17.90
C LEU A 128 23.14 -16.00 -18.14
N GLY A 129 23.51 -17.23 -18.50
CA GLY A 129 22.59 -18.34 -18.68
C GLY A 129 21.84 -18.70 -17.40
N THR A 130 22.55 -18.92 -16.29
CA THR A 130 21.94 -19.23 -14.99
C THR A 130 21.03 -18.11 -14.47
N THR A 131 21.42 -16.85 -14.62
CA THR A 131 20.54 -15.70 -14.32
C THR A 131 19.29 -15.72 -15.21
N THR A 132 19.43 -15.99 -16.51
CA THR A 132 18.29 -16.07 -17.44
C THR A 132 17.32 -17.18 -17.06
N ILE A 133 17.83 -18.37 -16.70
CA ILE A 133 17.02 -19.50 -16.23
C ILE A 133 16.25 -19.09 -14.97
N GLY A 134 16.93 -18.55 -13.97
CA GLY A 134 16.28 -18.11 -12.73
C GLY A 134 15.18 -17.07 -12.96
N LEU A 135 15.43 -16.07 -13.81
CA LEU A 135 14.45 -15.04 -14.18
C LEU A 135 13.25 -15.64 -14.94
N SER A 136 13.51 -16.55 -15.89
CA SER A 136 12.48 -17.15 -16.73
C SER A 136 11.59 -18.08 -15.91
N VAL A 137 12.18 -19.00 -15.15
CA VAL A 137 11.44 -19.96 -14.32
C VAL A 137 10.62 -19.25 -13.27
N SER A 138 11.20 -18.29 -12.54
CA SER A 138 10.45 -17.53 -11.52
C SER A 138 9.27 -16.76 -12.12
N THR A 139 9.44 -16.15 -13.29
CA THR A 139 8.36 -15.42 -13.98
C THR A 139 7.26 -16.36 -14.44
N VAL A 140 7.61 -17.49 -15.05
CA VAL A 140 6.66 -18.52 -15.50
C VAL A 140 5.87 -19.08 -14.32
N ILE A 141 6.56 -19.42 -13.22
CA ILE A 141 5.90 -19.91 -12.02
C ILE A 141 5.01 -18.85 -11.40
N ASN A 142 5.44 -17.59 -11.34
CA ASN A 142 4.60 -16.53 -10.80
C ASN A 142 3.35 -16.23 -11.66
N LEU A 143 3.44 -16.49 -12.96
CA LEU A 143 2.34 -16.33 -13.91
C LEU A 143 1.32 -17.47 -13.79
N PHE A 144 1.75 -18.72 -13.78
CA PHE A 144 0.83 -19.86 -13.88
C PHE A 144 0.48 -20.52 -12.54
N MET A 145 1.34 -20.39 -11.52
CA MET A 145 1.15 -21.09 -10.27
C MET A 145 0.49 -20.19 -9.22
N LEU A 146 -0.79 -20.46 -8.96
CA LEU A 146 -1.61 -19.75 -7.96
C LEU A 146 -1.56 -18.22 -8.19
N PRO A 147 -2.21 -17.72 -9.26
CA PRO A 147 -2.14 -16.31 -9.63
C PRO A 147 -2.53 -15.43 -8.43
N PRO A 148 -1.79 -14.34 -8.18
CA PRO A 148 -2.09 -13.44 -7.07
C PRO A 148 -3.51 -12.87 -7.20
N GLU A 149 -4.30 -12.97 -6.14
CA GLU A 149 -5.67 -12.43 -6.10
C GLU A 149 -5.89 -11.73 -4.76
N TYR A 150 -6.13 -10.43 -4.80
CA TYR A 150 -6.22 -9.57 -3.63
C TYR A 150 -7.63 -9.00 -3.42
N THR A 151 -8.56 -9.18 -4.37
CA THR A 151 -9.90 -8.57 -4.34
C THR A 151 -10.65 -8.83 -3.03
N LYS A 152 -10.66 -10.08 -2.56
CA LYS A 152 -11.32 -10.43 -1.30
C LYS A 152 -10.63 -9.81 -0.08
N GLU A 153 -9.30 -9.84 -0.02
CA GLU A 153 -8.56 -9.24 1.09
C GLU A 153 -8.78 -7.72 1.15
N ILE A 154 -8.84 -7.06 -0.01
CA ILE A 154 -9.15 -5.63 -0.11
C ILE A 154 -10.55 -5.36 0.45
N ALA A 155 -11.56 -6.13 0.05
CA ALA A 155 -12.93 -5.97 0.54
C ALA A 155 -13.01 -6.14 2.06
N ASP A 156 -12.43 -7.21 2.61
CA ASP A 156 -12.40 -7.47 4.06
C ASP A 156 -11.70 -6.33 4.84
N ARG A 157 -10.59 -5.79 4.29
CA ARG A 157 -9.89 -4.65 4.88
C ARG A 157 -10.70 -3.36 4.81
N LEU A 158 -11.40 -3.10 3.72
CA LEU A 158 -12.24 -1.91 3.57
C LEU A 158 -13.39 -1.90 4.57
N GLU A 159 -14.03 -3.05 4.82
CA GLU A 159 -15.04 -3.19 5.87
C GLU A 159 -14.44 -2.87 7.25
N THR A 160 -13.24 -3.38 7.53
CA THR A 160 -12.55 -3.11 8.79
C THR A 160 -12.18 -1.62 8.94
N ILE A 161 -11.72 -0.97 7.86
CA ILE A 161 -11.41 0.47 7.85
C ILE A 161 -12.68 1.27 8.08
N ALA A 162 -13.77 0.98 7.36
CA ALA A 162 -15.06 1.67 7.54
C ALA A 162 -15.56 1.56 8.99
N TYR A 163 -15.53 0.36 9.56
CA TYR A 163 -15.90 0.13 10.95
C TYR A 163 -15.07 0.97 11.93
N ARG A 164 -13.75 1.00 11.75
CA ARG A 164 -12.85 1.80 12.60
C ARG A 164 -13.00 3.30 12.37
N SER A 165 -13.27 3.75 11.15
CA SER A 165 -13.61 5.15 10.85
C SER A 165 -14.89 5.55 11.57
N GLY A 166 -15.91 4.69 11.62
CA GLY A 166 -17.12 4.94 12.40
C GLY A 166 -16.84 5.09 13.90
N ILE A 167 -15.96 4.26 14.48
CA ILE A 167 -15.51 4.43 15.88
C ILE A 167 -14.77 5.76 16.06
N ALA A 168 -13.86 6.09 15.14
CA ALA A 168 -13.06 7.31 15.24
C ALA A 168 -13.94 8.57 15.16
N VAL A 169 -14.87 8.64 14.22
CA VAL A 169 -15.82 9.75 14.12
C VAL A 169 -16.65 9.88 15.39
N GLU A 170 -17.25 8.80 15.87
CA GLU A 170 -18.07 8.84 17.08
C GLU A 170 -17.28 9.33 18.29
N ARG A 171 -16.06 8.84 18.47
CA ARG A 171 -15.20 9.21 19.59
C ARG A 171 -14.77 10.68 19.52
N VAL A 172 -14.23 11.11 18.38
CA VAL A 172 -13.75 12.48 18.18
C VAL A 172 -14.86 13.50 18.38
N PHE A 173 -16.03 13.26 17.81
CA PHE A 173 -17.15 14.18 18.01
C PHE A 173 -17.75 14.08 19.42
N HIS A 174 -17.76 12.91 20.04
CA HIS A 174 -18.17 12.80 21.45
C HIS A 174 -17.27 13.64 22.34
N ASP A 175 -15.95 13.55 22.18
CA ASP A 175 -14.97 14.27 23.00
C ASP A 175 -14.98 15.79 22.71
N ILE A 176 -15.25 16.21 21.46
CA ILE A 176 -15.47 17.62 21.11
C ILE A 176 -16.74 18.20 21.75
N LEU A 177 -17.81 17.39 21.83
CA LEU A 177 -19.10 17.81 22.38
C LEU A 177 -19.17 17.69 23.91
N ASP A 178 -18.27 16.93 24.54
CA ASP A 178 -18.17 16.79 25.99
C ASP A 178 -17.36 17.96 26.61
N GLU A 179 -17.84 18.50 27.72
CA GLU A 179 -17.25 19.67 28.39
C GLU A 179 -15.93 19.30 29.12
N GLN A 180 -15.64 18.00 29.27
CA GLN A 180 -14.42 17.48 29.89
C GLN A 180 -13.34 17.17 28.84
N HIS A 181 -12.73 18.23 28.31
CA HIS A 181 -11.63 18.20 27.33
C HIS A 181 -10.33 17.56 27.86
N GLN A 182 -10.25 16.24 27.92
CA GLN A 182 -8.97 15.51 28.02
C GLN A 182 -9.11 14.10 27.46
N ILE A 183 -8.64 13.82 26.22
CA ILE A 183 -7.96 12.59 25.76
C ILE A 183 -7.53 12.75 24.26
N VAL A 184 -6.65 13.70 23.95
CA VAL A 184 -6.14 13.91 22.57
C VAL A 184 -5.28 12.72 22.07
N VAL A 185 -4.60 12.00 22.97
CA VAL A 185 -3.60 10.97 22.61
C VAL A 185 -4.24 9.71 22.03
N VAL A 186 -5.41 9.29 22.53
CA VAL A 186 -6.02 8.03 22.07
C VAL A 186 -6.64 8.18 20.69
N GLU A 187 -7.12 9.38 20.37
CA GLU A 187 -7.66 9.70 19.04
C GLU A 187 -6.55 9.75 17.99
N GLN A 188 -5.41 10.36 18.33
CA GLN A 188 -4.21 10.37 17.48
C GLN A 188 -3.72 8.95 17.16
N GLU A 189 -3.65 8.08 18.17
CA GLU A 189 -3.26 6.69 17.93
C GLU A 189 -4.26 5.96 17.02
N LEU A 190 -5.56 6.25 17.17
CA LEU A 190 -6.61 5.66 16.35
C LEU A 190 -6.50 6.11 14.88
N THR A 191 -6.27 7.41 14.62
CA THR A 191 -6.08 7.95 13.27
C THR A 191 -4.79 7.43 12.62
N ASP A 192 -3.69 7.35 13.37
CA ASP A 192 -2.42 6.78 12.88
C ASP A 192 -2.57 5.30 12.45
N GLN A 193 -3.35 4.53 13.23
CA GLN A 193 -3.66 3.15 12.89
C GLN A 193 -4.52 3.05 11.63
N LEU A 194 -5.53 3.91 11.47
CA LEU A 194 -6.38 3.99 10.29
C LEU A 194 -5.57 4.33 9.03
N ASP A 195 -4.74 5.37 9.09
CA ASP A 195 -3.87 5.80 8.01
C ASP A 195 -2.89 4.69 7.59
N LYS A 196 -2.31 3.95 8.55
CA LYS A 196 -1.52 2.75 8.26
C LYS A 196 -2.33 1.68 7.52
N MET A 197 -3.56 1.40 7.95
CA MET A 197 -4.44 0.41 7.30
C MET A 197 -4.83 0.84 5.87
N ILE A 198 -5.11 2.13 5.68
CA ILE A 198 -5.43 2.73 4.38
C ILE A 198 -4.24 2.54 3.43
N ARG A 199 -3.02 2.94 3.82
CA ARG A 199 -1.81 2.76 2.99
C ARG A 199 -1.54 1.30 2.61
N GLN A 200 -1.72 0.38 3.56
CA GLN A 200 -1.57 -1.05 3.27
C GLN A 200 -2.60 -1.53 2.25
N THR A 201 -3.85 -1.04 2.34
CA THR A 201 -4.92 -1.40 1.41
C THR A 201 -4.70 -0.75 0.03
N GLU A 202 -4.18 0.48 -0.03
CA GLU A 202 -3.76 1.13 -1.28
C GLU A 202 -2.68 0.30 -2.00
N GLN A 203 -1.73 -0.26 -1.24
CA GLN A 203 -0.72 -1.15 -1.81
C GLN A 203 -1.33 -2.43 -2.39
N LEU A 204 -2.33 -3.04 -1.73
CA LEU A 204 -3.04 -4.20 -2.27
C LEU A 204 -3.83 -3.86 -3.53
N ILE A 205 -4.51 -2.71 -3.57
CA ILE A 205 -5.18 -2.21 -4.77
C ILE A 205 -4.17 -2.04 -5.92
N ARG A 206 -2.99 -1.47 -5.64
CA ARG A 206 -1.92 -1.37 -6.65
C ARG A 206 -1.53 -2.75 -7.17
N PHE A 207 -1.32 -3.71 -6.28
CA PHE A 207 -0.96 -5.08 -6.68
C PHE A 207 -2.04 -5.72 -7.56
N GLN A 208 -3.32 -5.64 -7.16
CA GLN A 208 -4.43 -6.17 -7.96
C GLN A 208 -4.52 -5.50 -9.34
N LYS A 209 -4.32 -4.18 -9.41
CA LYS A 209 -4.33 -3.42 -10.67
C LYS A 209 -3.16 -3.79 -11.59
N GLU A 210 -2.01 -4.10 -11.02
CA GLU A 210 -0.85 -4.56 -11.80
C GLU A 210 -1.00 -6.00 -12.27
N GLU A 211 -1.66 -6.83 -11.47
CA GLU A 211 -1.94 -8.22 -11.78
C GLU A 211 -3.02 -8.36 -12.87
N SER A 212 -4.01 -7.46 -12.88
CA SER A 212 -5.10 -7.47 -13.88
C SER A 212 -4.64 -7.29 -15.33
N LYS A 213 -3.39 -6.88 -15.55
CA LYS A 213 -2.75 -6.83 -16.88
C LYS A 213 -2.47 -8.21 -17.46
N TYR A 214 -2.22 -9.20 -16.59
CA TYR A 214 -1.92 -10.59 -16.96
C TYR A 214 -3.10 -11.52 -16.67
N HIS A 215 -3.87 -11.21 -15.63
CA HIS A 215 -5.08 -11.93 -15.24
C HIS A 215 -6.28 -10.96 -15.17
N PRO A 216 -6.91 -10.62 -16.31
CA PRO A 216 -7.98 -9.62 -16.36
C PRO A 216 -9.16 -9.98 -15.46
N LEU A 217 -9.65 -8.98 -14.72
CA LEU A 217 -10.92 -9.07 -14.00
C LEU A 217 -12.07 -8.92 -14.99
N VAL A 218 -13.14 -9.70 -14.83
CA VAL A 218 -14.29 -9.71 -15.75
C VAL A 218 -15.59 -9.69 -14.96
N GLY A 219 -16.62 -9.06 -15.55
CA GLY A 219 -17.99 -9.08 -15.00
C GLY A 219 -18.05 -8.47 -13.59
N SER A 220 -18.62 -9.23 -12.65
CA SER A 220 -18.80 -8.79 -11.27
C SER A 220 -17.49 -8.40 -10.59
N ASP A 221 -16.40 -9.10 -10.88
CA ASP A 221 -15.14 -8.94 -10.15
C ASP A 221 -14.47 -7.60 -10.51
N LEU A 222 -14.59 -7.18 -11.78
CA LEU A 222 -14.15 -5.87 -12.21
C LEU A 222 -14.95 -4.77 -11.51
N THR A 223 -16.28 -4.89 -11.50
CA THR A 223 -17.15 -3.89 -10.85
C THR A 223 -16.91 -3.81 -9.34
N GLN A 224 -16.70 -4.94 -8.66
CA GLN A 224 -16.36 -4.98 -7.23
C GLN A 224 -15.00 -4.33 -6.96
N PHE A 225 -14.01 -4.56 -7.82
CA PHE A 225 -12.69 -3.96 -7.67
C PHE A 225 -12.69 -2.46 -7.92
N GLU A 226 -13.44 -1.98 -8.91
CA GLU A 226 -13.64 -0.54 -9.14
C GLU A 226 -14.39 0.12 -7.98
N GLN A 227 -15.40 -0.55 -7.44
CA GLN A 227 -16.10 -0.08 -6.26
C GLN A 227 -15.18 -0.01 -5.03
N SER A 228 -14.35 -1.04 -4.83
CA SER A 228 -13.35 -1.07 -3.75
C SER A 228 -12.36 0.11 -3.83
N GLN A 229 -11.93 0.48 -5.04
CA GLN A 229 -11.09 1.67 -5.26
C GLN A 229 -11.81 2.95 -4.85
N LYS A 230 -13.08 3.11 -5.22
CA LYS A 230 -13.89 4.27 -4.83
C LYS A 230 -14.10 4.33 -3.32
N HIS A 231 -14.44 3.20 -2.70
CA HIS A 231 -14.61 3.09 -1.24
C HIS A 231 -13.34 3.50 -0.49
N LEU A 232 -12.17 3.04 -0.92
CA LEU A 232 -10.91 3.43 -0.29
C LEU A 232 -10.66 4.94 -0.36
N ILE A 233 -10.97 5.57 -1.50
CA ILE A 233 -10.85 7.02 -1.68
C ILE A 233 -11.77 7.77 -0.70
N GLN A 234 -13.03 7.33 -0.55
CA GLN A 234 -13.95 7.95 0.41
C GLN A 234 -13.44 7.79 1.85
N LEU A 235 -13.02 6.58 2.25
CA LEU A 235 -12.51 6.31 3.59
C LEU A 235 -11.23 7.10 3.91
N ARG A 236 -10.36 7.30 2.91
CA ARG A 236 -9.17 8.16 3.06
C ARG A 236 -9.54 9.62 3.30
N PHE A 237 -10.51 10.15 2.58
CA PHE A 237 -10.97 11.52 2.81
C PHE A 237 -11.69 11.65 4.16
N ILE A 238 -12.50 10.67 4.55
CA ILE A 238 -13.10 10.62 5.89
C ILE A 238 -12.00 10.67 6.95
N ASN A 239 -10.94 9.85 6.82
CA ASN A 239 -9.81 9.86 7.75
C ASN A 239 -9.11 11.23 7.80
N TYR A 240 -8.91 11.88 6.65
CA TYR A 240 -8.33 13.23 6.58
C TYR A 240 -9.16 14.27 7.36
N HIS A 241 -10.49 14.25 7.23
CA HIS A 241 -11.36 15.16 7.98
C HIS A 241 -11.35 14.86 9.49
N ILE A 242 -11.25 13.59 9.88
CA ILE A 242 -11.06 13.21 11.29
C ILE A 242 -9.72 13.71 11.82
N GLU A 243 -8.63 13.54 11.07
CA GLU A 243 -7.31 14.05 11.44
C GLU A 243 -7.31 15.57 11.61
N ASN A 244 -7.98 16.32 10.73
CA ASN A 244 -8.15 17.76 10.90
C ASN A 244 -8.79 18.11 12.24
N LEU A 245 -9.78 17.34 12.69
CA LEU A 245 -10.42 17.54 13.98
C LEU A 245 -9.49 17.20 15.15
N VAL A 246 -8.75 16.10 15.06
CA VAL A 246 -7.83 15.63 16.13
C VAL A 246 -6.62 16.55 16.30
N TYR A 247 -6.09 17.11 15.21
CA TYR A 247 -4.91 17.98 15.24
C TYR A 247 -5.26 19.47 15.35
N SER A 248 -6.53 19.86 15.21
CA SER A 248 -6.97 21.22 15.49
C SER A 248 -7.19 21.39 16.99
N SER A 249 -6.55 22.40 17.58
CA SER A 249 -6.95 22.86 18.92
C SER A 249 -8.26 23.62 18.78
N PHE A 250 -9.38 23.01 19.18
CA PHE A 250 -10.63 23.74 19.35
C PHE A 250 -10.68 24.29 20.78
N ASP A 251 -11.03 25.58 20.90
CA ASP A 251 -11.50 26.13 22.16
C ASP A 251 -12.89 25.54 22.49
N ILE A 252 -13.33 25.71 23.73
CA ILE A 252 -14.66 25.25 24.21
C ILE A 252 -15.75 25.73 23.24
N THR A 253 -16.57 24.80 22.74
CA THR A 253 -17.74 25.13 21.90
C THR A 253 -18.89 25.68 22.75
N ASP A 254 -19.49 26.79 22.35
CA ASP A 254 -20.59 27.44 23.08
C ASP A 254 -21.97 27.09 22.49
N TRP A 255 -22.15 25.82 22.09
CA TRP A 255 -23.44 25.37 21.55
C TRP A 255 -24.48 25.17 22.66
N PRO A 256 -25.72 25.67 22.48
CA PRO A 256 -26.86 25.30 23.32
C PRO A 256 -27.06 23.78 23.38
N ALA A 257 -27.55 23.28 24.52
CA ALA A 257 -27.76 21.84 24.74
C ALA A 257 -28.61 21.16 23.65
N GLU A 258 -29.60 21.86 23.10
CA GLU A 258 -30.42 21.37 21.99
C GLU A 258 -29.60 21.13 20.72
N LYS A 259 -28.81 22.12 20.26
CA LYS A 259 -27.94 21.99 19.09
C LYS A 259 -26.88 20.90 19.30
N ARG A 260 -26.29 20.84 20.50
CA ARG A 260 -25.32 19.79 20.86
C ARG A 260 -25.93 18.39 20.74
N SER A 261 -27.17 18.22 21.21
CA SER A 261 -27.89 16.94 21.08
C SER A 261 -28.22 16.59 19.63
N ASP A 262 -28.62 17.56 18.81
CA ASP A 262 -28.88 17.34 17.37
C ASP A 262 -27.61 16.87 16.65
N ILE A 263 -26.47 17.52 16.91
CA ILE A 263 -25.17 17.14 16.33
C ILE A 263 -24.75 15.75 16.82
N ALA A 264 -24.85 15.46 18.12
CA ALA A 264 -24.47 14.16 18.67
C ALA A 264 -25.31 13.01 18.08
N ASN A 265 -26.62 13.21 17.91
CA ASN A 265 -27.52 12.23 17.30
C ASN A 265 -27.15 11.96 15.84
N ALA A 266 -26.84 13.01 15.08
CA ALA A 266 -26.42 12.91 13.69
C ALA A 266 -25.08 12.14 13.57
N VAL A 267 -24.06 12.54 14.33
CA VAL A 267 -22.76 11.85 14.38
C VAL A 267 -22.96 10.37 14.72
N THR A 268 -23.74 10.05 15.74
CA THR A 268 -23.99 8.66 16.16
C THR A 268 -24.63 7.86 15.03
N ALA A 269 -25.68 8.38 14.39
CA ALA A 269 -26.34 7.70 13.28
C ALA A 269 -25.40 7.46 12.08
N MET A 270 -24.62 8.48 11.68
CA MET A 270 -23.65 8.34 10.60
C MET A 270 -22.54 7.33 10.96
N ALA A 271 -22.00 7.40 12.19
CA ALA A 271 -20.99 6.46 12.67
C ALA A 271 -21.51 5.02 12.69
N GLN A 272 -22.76 4.81 13.12
CA GLN A 272 -23.40 3.50 13.08
C GLN A 272 -23.55 2.99 11.64
N SER A 273 -23.85 3.87 10.69
CA SER A 273 -23.90 3.48 9.27
C SER A 273 -22.55 2.98 8.76
N LEU A 274 -21.42 3.55 9.19
CA LEU A 274 -20.08 3.09 8.83
C LEU A 274 -19.69 1.76 9.50
N LYS A 275 -20.14 1.55 10.74
CA LYS A 275 -19.91 0.30 11.50
C LYS A 275 -20.73 -0.86 10.97
N HIS A 276 -21.94 -0.57 10.50
CA HIS A 276 -22.91 -1.55 10.06
C HIS A 276 -23.51 -1.12 8.71
N PRO A 277 -23.01 -1.65 7.58
CA PRO A 277 -23.47 -1.23 6.25
C PRO A 277 -24.97 -1.34 6.02
N ASN A 278 -25.62 -2.30 6.69
CA ASN A 278 -27.07 -2.50 6.60
C ASN A 278 -27.90 -1.43 7.34
N ALA A 279 -27.27 -0.62 8.19
CA ALA A 279 -27.92 0.46 8.94
C ALA A 279 -28.01 1.77 8.14
N PHE A 280 -27.38 1.85 6.95
CA PHE A 280 -27.42 3.07 6.15
C PHE A 280 -28.78 3.24 5.45
N GLU A 281 -29.48 4.32 5.81
CA GLU A 281 -30.73 4.75 5.16
C GLU A 281 -30.55 6.12 4.50
N LEU A 282 -30.60 6.18 3.16
CA LEU A 282 -30.32 7.40 2.40
C LEU A 282 -31.24 8.58 2.77
N GLN A 283 -32.53 8.31 3.04
CA GLN A 283 -33.48 9.37 3.37
C GLN A 283 -33.19 9.98 4.73
N GLU A 284 -32.93 9.16 5.75
CA GLU A 284 -32.60 9.64 7.09
C GLU A 284 -31.23 10.34 7.11
N HIS A 285 -30.23 9.79 6.39
CA HIS A 285 -28.92 10.42 6.22
C HIS A 285 -29.03 11.84 5.65
N ARG A 286 -29.83 12.01 4.58
CA ARG A 286 -30.06 13.33 3.96
C ARG A 286 -30.85 14.29 4.84
N LYS A 287 -31.80 13.77 5.62
CA LYS A 287 -32.55 14.58 6.59
C LYS A 287 -31.63 15.15 7.67
N GLN A 288 -30.75 14.32 8.23
CA GLN A 288 -29.74 14.75 9.20
C GLN A 288 -28.74 15.73 8.59
N PHE A 289 -28.27 15.47 7.36
CA PHE A 289 -27.40 16.39 6.63
C PHE A 289 -28.03 17.78 6.44
N ASN A 290 -29.31 17.83 6.04
CA ASN A 290 -30.04 19.09 5.88
C ASN A 290 -30.17 19.82 7.21
N ARG A 291 -30.49 19.11 8.30
CA ARG A 291 -30.57 19.69 9.65
C ARG A 291 -29.23 20.28 10.10
N LEU A 292 -28.12 19.58 9.88
CA LEU A 292 -26.77 20.10 10.17
C LEU A 292 -26.41 21.31 9.30
N THR A 293 -26.87 21.32 8.05
CA THR A 293 -26.66 22.45 7.13
C THR A 293 -27.43 23.68 7.60
N GLU A 294 -28.67 23.53 8.10
CA GLU A 294 -29.42 24.61 8.74
C GLU A 294 -28.66 25.18 9.95
N ILE A 295 -28.18 24.31 10.85
CA ILE A 295 -27.39 24.72 12.02
C ILE A 295 -26.15 25.52 11.60
N PHE A 296 -25.44 25.06 10.55
CA PHE A 296 -24.26 25.75 10.02
C PHE A 296 -24.58 27.18 9.51
N TRP A 297 -25.67 27.34 8.77
CA TRP A 297 -26.08 28.65 8.25
C TRP A 297 -26.61 29.57 9.35
N ASP A 298 -27.37 29.04 10.31
CA ASP A 298 -27.85 29.78 11.48
C ASP A 298 -26.68 30.34 12.30
N ASP A 299 -25.65 29.53 12.56
CA ASP A 299 -24.45 29.96 13.28
C ASP A 299 -23.68 31.02 12.47
N THR A 300 -23.56 30.83 11.14
CA THR A 300 -22.92 31.80 10.25
C THR A 300 -23.64 33.15 10.28
N GLU A 301 -24.97 33.17 10.19
CA GLU A 301 -25.79 34.39 10.21
C GLU A 301 -25.68 35.11 11.56
N ALA A 302 -25.75 34.37 12.66
CA ALA A 302 -25.58 34.92 14.01
C ALA A 302 -24.21 35.61 14.17
N ILE A 303 -23.13 35.00 13.68
CA ILE A 303 -21.78 35.57 13.73
C ILE A 303 -21.69 36.85 12.89
N THR A 304 -22.23 36.86 11.67
CA THR A 304 -22.17 38.03 10.77
C THR A 304 -23.02 39.20 11.25
N THR A 305 -24.13 38.94 11.94
CA THR A 305 -25.03 39.98 12.46
C THR A 305 -24.52 40.54 13.79
N ALA A 306 -23.91 39.72 14.64
CA ALA A 306 -23.34 40.14 15.92
C ALA A 306 -22.01 40.91 15.78
N LYS A 307 -21.12 40.49 14.86
CA LYS A 307 -19.85 41.15 14.61
C LYS A 307 -19.97 42.03 13.37
N LYS A 308 -20.04 43.36 13.53
CA LYS A 308 -20.02 44.38 12.44
C LYS A 308 -18.80 44.29 11.48
N ARG A 309 -17.94 43.28 11.61
CA ARG A 309 -16.75 42.97 10.81
C ARG A 309 -16.52 41.45 10.82
N TYR A 310 -16.19 40.87 9.67
CA TYR A 310 -15.81 39.45 9.58
C TYR A 310 -14.59 39.17 10.47
N PRO A 311 -14.60 38.10 11.30
CA PRO A 311 -13.44 37.71 12.09
C PRO A 311 -12.28 37.27 11.19
N ASP A 312 -11.04 37.51 11.64
CA ASP A 312 -9.82 37.14 10.90
C ASP A 312 -9.63 35.61 10.81
N GLU A 313 -10.25 34.86 11.73
CA GLU A 313 -10.27 33.39 11.75
C GLU A 313 -11.70 32.84 11.85
N LEU A 314 -11.92 31.67 11.22
CA LEU A 314 -13.20 30.97 11.28
C LEU A 314 -13.44 30.43 12.73
N PRO A 315 -14.60 30.69 13.34
CA PRO A 315 -14.97 30.14 14.64
C PRO A 315 -14.88 28.61 14.72
N PRO A 316 -14.55 28.04 15.90
CA PRO A 316 -14.38 26.60 16.07
C PRO A 316 -15.64 25.82 15.70
N GLU A 317 -16.83 26.33 16.03
CA GLU A 317 -18.12 25.72 15.71
C GLU A 317 -18.29 25.53 14.19
N LEU A 318 -17.97 26.55 13.40
CA LEU A 318 -18.08 26.49 11.94
C LEU A 318 -17.05 25.54 11.33
N LYS A 319 -15.84 25.47 11.90
CA LYS A 319 -14.82 24.49 11.47
C LYS A 319 -15.33 23.06 11.73
N ILE A 320 -15.80 22.78 12.94
CA ILE A 320 -16.31 21.45 13.33
C ILE A 320 -17.51 21.03 12.45
N LEU A 321 -18.48 21.92 12.24
CA LEU A 321 -19.63 21.65 11.38
C LEU A 321 -19.23 21.45 9.92
N TYR A 322 -18.27 22.22 9.41
CA TYR A 322 -17.74 22.04 8.05
C TYR A 322 -17.10 20.65 7.87
N GLU A 323 -16.28 20.22 8.82
CA GLU A 323 -15.67 18.89 8.81
C GLU A 323 -16.75 17.80 8.89
N LEU A 324 -17.76 17.97 9.76
CA LEU A 324 -18.89 17.04 9.88
C LEU A 324 -19.70 16.90 8.59
N LEU A 325 -20.08 18.03 7.97
CA LEU A 325 -20.82 18.04 6.71
C LEU A 325 -20.01 17.39 5.57
N SER A 326 -18.68 17.62 5.57
CA SER A 326 -17.77 16.99 4.61
C SER A 326 -17.76 15.46 4.78
N ILE A 327 -17.65 14.96 6.03
CA ILE A 327 -17.73 13.53 6.33
C ILE A 327 -19.08 12.96 5.90
N TYR A 328 -20.19 13.63 6.19
CA TYR A 328 -21.54 13.20 5.78
C TYR A 328 -21.66 13.00 4.27
N ASN A 329 -21.16 13.94 3.47
CA ASN A 329 -21.19 13.84 2.02
C ASN A 329 -20.31 12.67 1.51
N LEU A 330 -19.16 12.44 2.13
CA LEU A 330 -18.30 11.31 1.80
C LEU A 330 -18.94 9.95 2.14
N VAL A 331 -19.67 9.86 3.26
CA VAL A 331 -20.45 8.66 3.63
C VAL A 331 -21.58 8.39 2.64
N GLU A 332 -22.30 9.41 2.17
CA GLU A 332 -23.30 9.22 1.11
C GLU A 332 -22.64 8.68 -0.18
N ASN A 333 -21.50 9.25 -0.56
CA ASN A 333 -20.75 8.81 -1.75
C ASN A 333 -20.15 7.40 -1.60
N TYR A 334 -19.84 6.97 -0.36
CA TYR A 334 -19.40 5.62 -0.07
C TYR A 334 -20.51 4.59 -0.35
N TYR A 335 -21.76 4.91 0.01
CA TYR A 335 -22.91 4.01 -0.20
C TYR A 335 -23.58 4.15 -1.57
N LYS A 336 -23.21 5.16 -2.36
CA LYS A 336 -23.78 5.38 -3.70
C LYS A 336 -23.40 4.24 -4.63
N LYS A 337 -24.42 3.50 -5.12
CA LYS A 337 -24.20 2.46 -6.13
C LYS A 337 -23.59 3.06 -7.40
N PRO A 338 -22.68 2.35 -8.08
CA PRO A 338 -22.23 2.76 -9.41
C PRO A 338 -23.45 2.86 -10.34
N GLN A 339 -23.50 3.96 -11.11
CA GLN A 339 -24.51 4.18 -12.16
C GLN A 339 -24.27 3.28 -13.36
#